data_AF-A0A1P8AR18-F1
#
_entry.id   AF-A0A1P8AR18-F1
#
_cell.length_a   1.000
_cell.length_b   1.000
_cell.length_c   1.000
_cell.angle_alpha   90.00
_cell.angle_beta   90.00
_cell.angle_gamma   90.00
#
_symmetry.space_group_name_H-M   'P 1'
#
loop_
_entity.id
_entity.type
_entity.pdbx_description
1 polymer ?
#
loop_
_entity_poly.entity_id
_entity_poly.type
_entity_poly.pdbx_seq_one_letter_code
_entity_poly.pdbx_strand_id
1 'polypeptide(L)' 'MNTIESFIVSLYLLFVCSDIPMTQFIVNMNNSMPPSQKFIIHVLDSTHLFVQPHVEQMIRSAISDFRDQNSYEKPTS' A
#
# COMPACT_ATOMS: atom_id res chain seq x y z
N MET A 1 13.17 -7.15 13.02
CA MET A 1 12.63 -5.81 13.34
C MET A 1 13.29 -4.82 12.38
N ASN A 2 12.92 -4.87 11.09
CA ASN A 2 13.46 -3.98 10.07
C ASN A 2 12.33 -3.10 9.56
N THR A 3 12.55 -1.80 9.77
CA THR A 3 11.64 -0.70 9.51
C THR A 3 11.39 -0.57 8.01
N ILE A 4 10.23 -1.03 7.55
CA ILE A 4 9.65 -0.58 6.29
C ILE A 4 9.15 0.84 6.53
N GLU A 5 9.98 1.82 6.23
CA GLU A 5 9.65 3.24 6.23
C GLU A 5 8.64 3.54 5.10
N SER A 6 7.43 2.98 5.20
CA SER A 6 6.27 3.49 4.45
C SER A 6 5.81 4.76 5.16
N PHE A 7 6.42 5.87 4.78
CA PHE A 7 5.98 7.19 5.20
C PHE A 7 4.68 7.53 4.47
N ILE A 8 3.56 7.26 5.13
CA ILE A 8 2.35 8.05 4.87
C ILE A 8 2.64 9.38 5.51
N VAL A 9 2.92 10.39 4.70
CA VAL A 9 3.09 11.75 5.22
C VAL A 9 1.69 12.22 5.61
N SER A 10 1.21 11.87 6.81
CA SER A 10 -0.19 12.04 7.25
C SER A 10 -0.73 13.50 7.17
N LEU A 11 0.13 14.48 6.81
CA LEU A 11 -0.23 15.88 6.53
C LEU A 11 -0.41 16.22 5.03
N TYR A 12 0.12 15.41 4.11
CA TYR A 12 0.06 15.61 2.67
C TYR A 12 -0.40 14.29 2.03
N LEU A 13 -1.37 14.33 1.11
CA LEU A 13 -2.04 13.15 0.52
C LEU A 13 -1.13 12.13 -0.23
N LEU A 14 0.18 12.14 -0.03
CA LEU A 14 1.19 11.34 -0.71
C LEU A 14 1.50 10.04 0.05
N PHE A 15 1.31 8.92 -0.64
CA PHE A 15 1.74 7.60 -0.27
C PHE A 15 2.98 7.20 -1.08
N VAL A 16 4.05 6.82 -0.38
CA VAL A 16 5.31 6.38 -0.99
C VAL A 16 5.52 4.90 -0.69
N CYS A 17 5.60 4.08 -1.74
CA CYS A 17 5.95 2.67 -1.62
C CYS A 17 7.38 2.46 -2.11
N SER A 18 8.21 1.81 -1.30
CA SER A 18 9.59 1.48 -1.68
C SER A 18 9.67 0.38 -2.75
N ASP A 19 8.59 -0.37 -2.97
CA ASP A 19 8.55 -1.54 -3.84
C ASP A 19 7.47 -1.39 -4.92
N ILE A 20 7.87 -1.54 -6.19
CA ILE A 20 6.96 -1.55 -7.35
C ILE A 20 5.83 -2.57 -7.21
N PRO A 21 6.06 -3.85 -6.83
CA PRO A 21 4.96 -4.81 -6.69
C PRO A 21 3.95 -4.41 -5.61
N MET A 22 4.40 -3.76 -4.54
CA MET A 22 3.52 -3.26 -3.49
C MET A 22 2.65 -2.10 -3.99
N THR A 23 3.22 -1.18 -4.78
CA THR A 23 2.46 -0.10 -5.43
C THR A 23 1.39 -0.66 -6.37
N GLN A 24 1.75 -1.66 -7.19
CA GLN A 24 0.82 -2.32 -8.10
C GLN A 24 -0.32 -3.02 -7.36
N PHE A 25 -0.04 -3.66 -6.22
CA PHE A 25 -1.07 -4.24 -5.36
C PHE A 25 -2.09 -3.19 -4.90
N ILE A 26 -1.63 -2.03 -4.42
CA ILE A 26 -2.51 -0.94 -3.96
C ILE A 26 -3.36 -0.37 -5.10
N VAL A 27 -2.76 -0.19 -6.29
CA VAL A 27 -3.48 0.25 -7.50
C VAL A 27 -4.55 -0.77 -7.89
N ASN A 28 -4.22 -2.06 -7.84
CA ASN A 28 -5.17 -3.13 -8.15
C ASN A 28 -6.31 -3.21 -7.11
N MET A 29 -6.00 -3.03 -5.83
CA MET A 29 -6.98 -2.94 -4.75
C MET A 29 -7.96 -1.78 -4.99
N ASN A 30 -7.45 -0.60 -5.34
CA ASN A 30 -8.29 0.55 -5.70
C ASN A 30 -9.16 0.30 -6.95
N ASN A 31 -8.63 -0.38 -7.96
CA ASN A 31 -9.38 -0.68 -9.17
C ASN A 31 -10.49 -1.72 -8.96
N SER A 32 -10.32 -2.59 -7.97
CA SER A 32 -11.31 -3.60 -7.57
C SER A 32 -12.46 -3.01 -6.73
N MET A 33 -12.33 -1.75 -6.28
CA MET A 33 -13.36 -1.06 -5.49
C MET A 33 -14.39 -0.33 -6.39
N PRO A 34 -15.65 -0.22 -5.95
CA PRO A 34 -16.65 0.64 -6.57
C PRO A 34 -16.17 2.09 -6.71
N PRO A 35 -16.64 2.86 -7.71
CA PRO A 35 -16.20 4.25 -7.93
C PRO A 35 -16.32 5.15 -6.71
N SER A 36 -17.34 4.95 -5.86
CA SER A 36 -17.55 5.69 -4.62
C SER A 36 -16.56 5.37 -3.50
N GLN A 37 -15.83 4.27 -3.62
CA GLN A 37 -14.88 3.76 -2.63
C GLN A 37 -13.44 3.82 -3.13
N LYS A 38 -13.20 4.31 -4.34
CA LYS A 38 -11.85 4.54 -4.85
C LYS A 38 -11.16 5.61 -4.02
N PHE A 39 -9.93 5.31 -3.63
CA PHE A 39 -9.15 6.11 -2.72
C PHE A 39 -7.88 6.68 -3.35
N ILE A 40 -7.47 6.21 -4.53
CA ILE A 40 -6.38 6.82 -5.30
C ILE A 40 -6.94 8.03 -6.05
N ILE A 41 -6.38 9.19 -5.75
CA ILE A 41 -6.67 10.47 -6.40
C ILE A 41 -5.82 10.60 -7.67
N HIS A 42 -4.53 10.28 -7.57
CA HIS A 42 -3.60 10.37 -8.70
C HIS A 42 -2.44 9.38 -8.56
N VAL A 43 -1.89 8.94 -9.69
CA VAL A 43 -0.67 8.12 -9.74
C VAL A 43 0.43 9.04 -10.29
N LEU A 44 1.46 9.32 -9.49
CA LEU A 44 2.56 10.18 -9.91
C LEU A 44 3.58 9.38 -10.72
N ASP A 45 3.95 8.20 -10.21
CA ASP A 45 4.85 7.26 -10.87
C ASP A 45 4.63 5.83 -10.32
N SER A 46 5.57 4.92 -10.60
CA SER A 46 5.52 3.52 -10.18
C SER A 46 5.69 3.27 -8.69
N THR A 47 5.95 4.31 -7.89
CA THR A 47 6.25 4.25 -6.45
C THR A 47 5.50 5.31 -5.61
N HIS A 48 4.96 6.34 -6.25
CA HIS A 48 4.30 7.47 -5.60
C HIS A 48 2.82 7.55 -6.01
N LEU A 49 1.95 7.50 -5.01
CA LEU A 49 0.49 7.56 -5.18
C LEU A 49 -0.07 8.69 -4.34
N PHE A 50 -1.00 9.47 -4.91
CA PHE A 50 -1.85 10.35 -4.14
C PHE A 50 -3.10 9.59 -3.69
N VAL A 51 -3.30 9.48 -2.38
CA VAL A 51 -4.41 8.73 -1.77
C VAL A 51 -5.20 9.59 -0.79
N GLN A 52 -6.46 9.23 -0.56
CA GLN A 52 -7.28 9.88 0.45
C GLN A 52 -6.71 9.66 1.87
N PRO A 53 -6.75 10.66 2.76
CA PRO A 53 -6.12 10.55 4.08
C PRO A 53 -6.78 9.50 4.99
N HIS A 54 -8.06 9.21 4.79
CA HIS A 54 -8.80 8.26 5.63
C HIS A 54 -8.48 6.79 5.33
N VAL A 55 -7.75 6.49 4.24
CA VAL A 55 -7.42 5.11 3.86
C VAL A 55 -6.06 4.64 4.35
N GLU A 56 -5.32 5.49 5.09
CA GLU A 56 -4.03 5.15 5.68
C GLU A 56 -4.08 3.81 6.43
N GLN A 57 -5.03 3.67 7.36
CA GLN A 57 -5.13 2.47 8.19
C GLN A 57 -5.48 1.23 7.36
N MET A 58 -6.38 1.37 6.38
CA MET A 58 -6.78 0.29 5.48
C MET A 58 -5.59 -0.21 4.64
N ILE A 59 -4.82 0.71 4.06
CA ILE A 59 -3.65 0.37 3.24
C ILE A 59 -2.59 -0.30 4.12
N ARG A 60 -2.34 0.21 5.33
CA ARG A 60 -1.38 -0.41 6.28
C ARG A 60 -1.78 -1.84 6.64
N SER A 61 -3.04 -2.09 6.95
CA SER A 61 -3.53 -3.45 7.23
C SER A 61 -3.39 -4.37 6.02
N ALA A 62 -3.84 -3.93 4.84
CA ALA A 62 -3.76 -4.74 3.62
C ALA A 62 -2.30 -5.08 3.23
N ILE A 63 -1.36 -4.15 3.42
CA ILE A 63 0.07 -4.39 3.20
C ILE A 63 0.62 -5.39 4.21
N SER A 64 0.22 -5.29 5.48
CA SER A 64 0.64 -6.25 6.51
C SER A 64 0.17 -7.66 6.15
N ASP A 65 -1.11 -7.82 5.83
CA ASP A 65 -1.70 -9.11 5.46
C ASP A 65 -1.04 -9.68 4.20
N PHE A 66 -0.81 -8.83 3.18
CA PHE A 66 -0.12 -9.23 1.96
C PHE A 66 1.31 -9.69 2.23
N ARG A 67 2.02 -9.02 3.14
CA ARG A 67 3.38 -9.41 3.51
C ARG A 67 3.39 -10.72 4.29
N ASP A 68 2.45 -10.91 5.21
CA ASP A 68 2.36 -12.12 6.02
C ASP A 68 2.03 -13.34 5.14
N GLN A 69 1.18 -13.17 4.12
CA GLN A 69 0.91 -14.21 3.11
C GLN A 69 2.11 -14.53 2.21
N ASN A 70 2.99 -13.56 1.97
CA ASN A 70 4.20 -13.73 1.14
C ASN A 70 5.47 -14.00 1.97
N SER A 71 5.38 -14.04 3.29
CA SER A 71 6.50 -14.31 4.17
C SER A 71 6.75 -15.82 4.19
N TYR A 72 7.73 -16.26 3.41
CA TYR A 72 8.18 -17.65 3.37
C TYR A 72 8.73 -18.07 4.75
N GLU A 73 8.00 -18.92 5.48
CA GLU A 73 8.60 -19.68 6.58
C GLU A 73 9.50 -20.75 5.97
N LYS A 74 10.81 -20.63 6.19
CA LYS A 74 11.77 -21.67 5.82
C LYS A 74 11.30 -22.98 6.46
N PRO A 75 11.11 -24.09 5.70
CA PRO A 75 10.74 -25.36 6.30
C PRO A 75 11.79 -25.71 7.35
N THR A 76 11.38 -25.83 8.61
CA THR A 76 12.24 -26.38 9.65
C THR A 76 12.48 -27.83 9.31
N SER A 77 13.70 -28.14 8.88
CA SER A 77 14.18 -29.51 8.69
C SER A 77 14.48 -30.19 10.01
#